data_AF-A0A2M9XVF2-F1
#
_entry.id   AF-A0A2M9XVF2-F1
#
_cell.length_a   1.000
_cell.length_b   1.000
_cell.length_c   1.000
_cell.angle_alpha   90.00
_cell.angle_beta   90.00
_cell.angle_gamma   90.00
#
_symmetry.space_group_name_H-M   'P 1'
#
loop_
_entity.id
_entity.type
_entity.pdbx_description
1 polymer ?
#
loop_
_entity_poly.entity_id
_entity_poly.type
_entity_poly.pdbx_seq_one_letter_code
_entity_poly.pdbx_strand_id
1 'polypeptide(L)'
;MQLKNSFIGLSVSILFFTACQTPQKQTQNPNSAVLPGFKLNTDKNVSVVSDLDGKIQSIQKNENGQYDVSVQTSRQSYLNNRIETNAYEMVYGNLSKIESTLILEQEVQRGTPIGTGTPDSYVTARSKTLLPFMVRLSERQPVKQNDFWYFSPDWMFSHKTDFLSFRPVPSFEEALKDFYHRWEVEKEEKKGFTIHHHPDLDRIRFSVKLNQYPKTLTETFSLTFTEKQFYGKENLFVFENKLDEFKISGYTPVIYWQSGFDKHLKEEYILKNTLYVYASIYTIDHEKKLILICARDFALSPDEKVIGDRINSLLKPQ
;
A
#
# COMPACT_ATOMS: atom_id res chain seq x y z
N MET A 1 59.47 -14.09 -5.76
CA MET A 1 58.67 -13.73 -4.57
C MET A 1 58.00 -12.40 -4.86
N GLN A 2 56.71 -12.27 -4.51
CA GLN A 2 55.73 -11.21 -4.84
C GLN A 2 54.86 -11.49 -6.07
N LEU A 3 53.70 -12.11 -5.80
CA LEU A 3 52.48 -11.94 -6.58
C LEU A 3 51.62 -10.92 -5.83
N LYS A 4 51.30 -9.81 -6.50
CA LYS A 4 50.36 -8.79 -6.02
C LYS A 4 48.95 -9.33 -6.22
N ASN A 5 48.27 -9.66 -5.13
CA ASN A 5 46.82 -9.87 -5.13
C ASN A 5 46.14 -8.51 -5.01
N SER A 6 45.60 -8.01 -6.13
CA SER A 6 44.63 -6.92 -6.11
C SER A 6 43.30 -7.46 -5.61
N PHE A 7 42.98 -7.16 -4.35
CA PHE A 7 41.63 -7.27 -3.81
C PHE A 7 40.76 -6.20 -4.47
N ILE A 8 39.87 -6.60 -5.38
CA ILE A 8 38.75 -5.75 -5.81
C ILE A 8 37.65 -5.95 -4.77
N GLY A 9 37.64 -5.06 -3.78
CA GLY A 9 36.55 -4.96 -2.83
C GLY A 9 35.32 -4.38 -3.52
N LEU A 10 34.34 -5.25 -3.82
CA LEU A 10 33.02 -4.84 -4.28
C LEU A 10 32.24 -4.31 -3.07
N SER A 11 32.37 -3.01 -2.78
CA SER A 11 31.54 -2.35 -1.78
C SER A 11 30.14 -2.13 -2.36
N VAL A 12 29.24 -3.08 -2.12
CA VAL A 12 27.80 -2.89 -2.36
C VAL A 12 27.25 -2.08 -1.19
N SER A 13 27.23 -0.75 -1.34
CA SER A 13 26.54 0.14 -0.40
C SER A 13 25.05 0.11 -0.71
N ILE A 14 24.29 -0.74 0.00
CA ILE A 14 22.83 -0.63 0.05
C ILE A 14 22.51 0.51 1.02
N LEU A 15 22.22 1.70 0.48
CA LEU A 15 21.67 2.81 1.26
C LEU A 15 20.17 2.56 1.45
N PHE A 16 19.80 1.98 2.60
CA PHE A 16 18.44 2.07 3.10
C PHE A 16 18.23 3.47 3.71
N PHE A 17 17.62 4.38 2.96
CA PHE A 17 17.06 5.59 3.57
C PHE A 17 15.68 5.28 4.15
N THR A 18 15.64 4.91 5.43
CA THR A 18 14.42 5.05 6.23
C THR A 18 14.34 6.51 6.69
N ALA A 19 13.77 7.37 5.87
CA ALA A 19 13.36 8.69 6.35
C ALA A 19 12.14 8.51 7.25
N CYS A 20 12.33 8.58 8.58
CA CYS A 20 11.24 8.80 9.52
C CYS A 20 10.63 10.17 9.21
N GLN A 21 9.47 10.17 8.56
CA GLN A 21 8.69 11.38 8.35
C GLN A 21 7.87 11.65 9.60
N THR A 22 8.19 12.73 10.30
CA THR A 22 7.39 13.22 11.42
C THR A 22 6.18 14.00 10.89
N PRO A 23 4.94 13.64 11.26
CA PRO A 23 3.78 14.48 10.97
C PRO A 23 3.92 15.78 11.77
N GLN A 24 4.10 16.90 11.08
CA GLN A 24 4.18 18.20 11.75
C GLN A 24 2.78 18.78 11.95
N LYS A 25 2.40 19.03 13.20
CA LYS A 25 1.43 20.07 13.55
C LYS A 25 2.13 21.40 13.31
N GLN A 26 1.74 22.15 12.27
CA GLN A 26 2.24 23.50 12.04
C GLN A 26 1.21 24.56 12.42
N THR A 27 1.74 25.57 13.12
CA THR A 27 1.12 26.83 13.50
C THR A 27 0.64 27.62 12.29
N GLN A 28 -0.54 28.21 12.43
CA GLN A 28 -1.33 28.86 11.39
C GLN A 28 -0.68 30.14 10.86
N ASN A 29 -0.55 30.25 9.54
CA ASN A 29 -0.41 31.51 8.82
C ASN A 29 -1.57 31.59 7.82
N PRO A 30 -2.48 32.58 7.89
CA PRO A 30 -3.81 32.51 7.26
C PRO A 30 -3.87 32.75 5.74
N ASN A 31 -2.76 33.08 5.07
CA ASN A 31 -2.77 33.50 3.66
C ASN A 31 -2.01 32.59 2.67
N SER A 32 -1.58 31.40 3.07
CA SER A 32 -1.20 30.36 2.12
C SER A 32 -2.06 29.13 2.36
N ALA A 33 -2.84 28.72 1.35
CA ALA A 33 -3.52 27.44 1.41
C ALA A 33 -2.46 26.34 1.56
N VAL A 34 -2.38 25.74 2.74
CA VAL A 34 -1.45 24.64 2.99
C VAL A 34 -1.98 23.42 2.25
N LEU A 35 -1.37 23.11 1.11
CA LEU A 35 -1.73 21.92 0.34
C LEU A 35 -1.51 20.66 1.18
N PRO A 36 -2.46 19.71 1.17
CA PRO A 36 -2.24 18.42 1.81
C PRO A 36 -1.13 17.68 1.05
N GLY A 37 0.03 17.54 1.69
CA GLY A 37 1.20 16.94 1.10
C GLY A 37 2.33 16.77 2.11
N PHE A 38 3.45 16.25 1.64
CA PHE A 38 4.66 16.05 2.45
C PHE A 38 5.73 17.03 2.03
N LYS A 39 6.45 17.55 3.01
CA LYS A 39 7.73 18.22 2.72
C LYS A 39 8.73 17.16 2.30
N LEU A 40 9.37 17.39 1.18
CA LEU A 40 10.55 16.66 0.78
C LEU A 40 11.66 17.22 1.66
N ASN A 41 11.99 16.55 2.77
CA ASN A 41 12.94 17.07 3.75
C ASN A 41 14.37 17.07 3.15
N THR A 42 14.65 18.08 2.33
CA THR A 42 15.91 18.25 1.64
C THR A 42 16.69 19.34 2.37
N ASP A 43 17.48 18.96 3.37
CA ASP A 43 18.39 19.88 4.08
C ASP A 43 19.45 20.51 3.14
N LYS A 44 19.56 20.00 1.90
CA LYS A 44 20.45 20.47 0.83
C LYS A 44 19.75 20.31 -0.53
N ASN A 45 20.30 20.92 -1.58
CA ASN A 45 19.90 20.78 -3.00
C ASN A 45 19.96 19.31 -3.49
N VAL A 46 19.02 18.47 -3.05
CA VAL A 46 18.96 17.04 -3.34
C VAL A 46 18.12 16.81 -4.61
N SER A 47 18.51 15.82 -5.41
CA SER A 47 17.70 15.40 -6.56
C SER A 47 16.37 14.85 -6.08
N VAL A 48 15.29 15.44 -6.56
CA VAL A 48 13.92 14.94 -6.41
C VAL A 48 13.63 14.03 -7.58
N VAL A 49 13.14 12.83 -7.31
CA VAL A 49 12.82 11.82 -8.32
C VAL A 49 11.31 11.56 -8.35
N SER A 50 10.82 11.04 -9.46
CA SER A 50 9.42 10.62 -9.56
C SER A 50 9.18 9.42 -8.65
N ASP A 51 8.17 9.51 -7.80
CA ASP A 51 7.72 8.41 -6.96
C ASP A 51 6.91 7.35 -7.72
N LEU A 52 6.50 7.64 -8.96
CA LEU A 52 5.60 6.82 -9.78
C LEU A 52 6.03 6.79 -11.25
N ASP A 53 5.59 5.75 -11.97
CA ASP A 53 5.57 5.76 -13.42
C ASP A 53 4.45 6.68 -13.92
N GLY A 54 4.68 7.42 -14.99
CA GLY A 54 3.68 8.32 -15.55
C GLY A 54 4.20 9.21 -16.67
N LYS A 55 3.49 10.30 -16.91
CA LYS A 55 3.76 11.25 -17.98
C LYS A 55 3.89 12.66 -17.44
N ILE A 56 4.90 13.43 -17.87
CA ILE A 56 5.05 14.83 -17.48
C ILE A 56 3.89 15.65 -18.05
N GLN A 57 3.02 16.15 -17.18
CA GLN A 57 1.80 16.85 -17.58
C GLN A 57 1.95 18.38 -17.51
N SER A 58 2.76 18.88 -16.57
CA SER A 58 3.03 20.30 -16.47
C SER A 58 4.40 20.59 -15.87
N ILE A 59 5.00 21.69 -16.31
CA ILE A 59 6.20 22.31 -15.74
C ILE A 59 5.89 23.80 -15.65
N GLN A 60 5.74 24.32 -14.44
CA GLN A 60 5.33 25.71 -14.20
C GLN A 60 6.37 26.40 -13.32
N LYS A 61 6.70 27.64 -13.65
CA LYS A 61 7.59 28.46 -12.83
C LYS A 61 6.76 29.42 -11.98
N ASN A 62 6.95 29.41 -10.67
CA ASN A 62 6.26 30.31 -9.74
C ASN A 62 6.93 31.69 -9.68
N GLU A 63 6.29 32.63 -8.99
CA GLU A 63 6.76 34.03 -8.86
C GLU A 63 8.13 34.14 -8.17
N ASN A 64 8.47 33.18 -7.31
CA ASN A 64 9.77 33.09 -6.64
C ASN A 64 10.87 32.47 -7.55
N GLY A 65 10.53 32.17 -8.81
CA GLY A 65 11.43 31.58 -9.79
C GLY A 65 11.71 30.09 -9.58
N GLN A 66 10.98 29.42 -8.68
CA GLN A 66 11.02 27.96 -8.48
C GLN A 66 10.04 27.26 -9.42
N TYR A 67 10.14 25.93 -9.51
CA TYR A 67 9.35 25.13 -10.44
C TYR A 67 8.44 24.14 -9.71
N ASP A 68 7.24 23.99 -10.25
CA ASP A 68 6.32 22.91 -9.93
C ASP A 68 6.20 22.01 -11.16
N VAL A 69 6.45 20.71 -10.98
CA VAL A 69 6.35 19.70 -12.03
C VAL A 69 5.25 18.73 -11.65
N SER A 70 4.32 18.44 -12.57
CA SER A 70 3.32 17.40 -12.37
C SER A 70 3.53 16.19 -13.28
N VAL A 71 3.40 15.00 -12.70
CA VAL A 71 3.46 13.70 -13.36
C VAL A 71 2.05 13.11 -13.31
N GLN A 72 1.39 13.02 -14.46
CA GLN A 72 0.12 12.33 -14.59
C GLN A 72 0.35 10.81 -14.60
N THR A 73 -0.47 10.10 -13.86
CA THR A 73 -0.48 8.64 -13.83
C THR A 73 -1.91 8.15 -13.68
N SER A 74 -2.10 6.84 -13.72
CA SER A 74 -3.38 6.23 -13.43
C SER A 74 -3.20 5.09 -12.45
N ARG A 75 -4.26 4.80 -11.71
CA ARG A 75 -4.26 3.72 -10.74
C ARG A 75 -5.55 2.93 -10.82
N GLN A 76 -5.39 1.61 -10.80
CA GLN A 76 -6.48 0.68 -10.60
C GLN A 76 -6.78 0.51 -9.12
N SER A 77 -8.07 0.54 -8.78
CA SER A 77 -8.57 0.32 -7.43
C SER A 77 -9.85 -0.50 -7.48
N TYR A 78 -10.05 -1.36 -6.49
CA TYR A 78 -11.29 -2.06 -6.30
C TYR A 78 -12.25 -1.24 -5.44
N LEU A 79 -13.44 -0.97 -5.97
CA LEU A 79 -14.51 -0.28 -5.25
C LEU A 79 -15.87 -0.79 -5.75
N ASN A 80 -16.85 -0.98 -4.86
CA ASN A 80 -18.19 -1.44 -5.22
C ASN A 80 -18.18 -2.75 -6.05
N ASN A 81 -17.26 -3.67 -5.75
CA ASN A 81 -17.03 -4.91 -6.51
C ASN A 81 -16.68 -4.70 -7.99
N ARG A 82 -16.09 -3.56 -8.36
CA ARG A 82 -15.62 -3.24 -9.70
C ARG A 82 -14.18 -2.74 -9.66
N ILE A 83 -13.49 -2.91 -10.78
CA ILE A 83 -12.19 -2.29 -11.01
C ILE A 83 -12.46 -0.90 -11.59
N GLU A 84 -11.94 0.12 -10.92
CA GLU A 84 -11.95 1.50 -11.41
C GLU A 84 -10.52 1.91 -11.76
N THR A 85 -10.32 2.50 -12.94
CA THR A 85 -9.04 3.11 -13.33
C THR A 85 -9.18 4.62 -13.27
N ASN A 86 -8.47 5.25 -12.32
CA ASN A 86 -8.58 6.68 -12.07
C ASN A 86 -7.25 7.38 -12.39
N ALA A 87 -7.30 8.40 -13.24
CA ALA A 87 -6.15 9.25 -13.56
C ALA A 87 -5.99 10.39 -12.54
N TYR A 88 -4.75 10.71 -12.21
CA TYR A 88 -4.40 11.78 -11.28
C TYR A 88 -2.99 12.30 -11.54
N GLU A 89 -2.61 13.38 -10.87
CA GLU A 89 -1.28 13.96 -10.98
C GLU A 89 -0.56 13.96 -9.63
N MET A 90 0.70 13.54 -9.62
CA MET A 90 1.64 13.84 -8.54
C MET A 90 2.35 15.15 -8.85
N VAL A 91 2.35 16.10 -7.92
CA VAL A 91 2.98 17.41 -8.07
C VAL A 91 4.18 17.48 -7.15
N TYR A 92 5.34 17.77 -7.74
CA TYR A 92 6.60 18.05 -7.06
C TYR A 92 6.85 19.55 -7.14
N GLY A 93 6.71 20.24 -6.02
CA GLY A 93 6.70 21.70 -6.00
C GLY A 93 7.90 22.36 -5.32
N ASN A 94 8.04 23.66 -5.57
CA ASN A 94 9.12 24.51 -5.08
C ASN A 94 10.53 23.98 -5.41
N LEU A 95 10.71 23.40 -6.60
CA LEU A 95 12.00 22.94 -7.08
C LEU A 95 12.86 24.13 -7.52
N SER A 96 14.13 24.16 -7.14
CA SER A 96 15.05 25.23 -7.55
C SER A 96 15.42 25.15 -9.04
N LYS A 97 15.47 23.93 -9.58
CA LYS A 97 15.77 23.62 -10.97
C LYS A 97 15.00 22.37 -11.38
N ILE A 98 14.59 22.31 -12.64
CA ILE A 98 14.09 21.09 -13.28
C ILE A 98 15.27 20.31 -13.87
N GLU A 99 15.11 19.00 -14.01
CA GLU A 99 16.05 18.18 -14.77
C GLU A 99 16.08 18.62 -16.24
N SER A 100 17.27 18.73 -16.81
CA SER A 100 17.50 19.37 -18.12
C SER A 100 16.89 18.59 -19.29
N THR A 101 16.70 17.29 -19.12
CA THR A 101 16.11 16.39 -20.12
C THR A 101 14.59 16.29 -20.00
N LEU A 102 13.99 16.90 -18.97
CA LEU A 102 12.57 16.80 -18.69
C LEU A 102 11.76 17.66 -19.68
N ILE A 103 10.92 17.02 -20.51
CA ILE A 103 10.03 17.70 -21.45
C ILE A 103 8.58 17.35 -21.18
N LEU A 104 7.66 18.24 -21.57
CA LEU A 104 6.23 17.97 -21.49
C LEU A 104 5.86 16.73 -22.30
N GLU A 105 4.86 16.00 -21.82
CA GLU A 105 4.33 14.78 -22.42
C GLU A 105 5.33 13.60 -22.47
N GLN A 106 6.51 13.73 -21.86
CA GLN A 106 7.48 12.64 -21.70
C GLN A 106 6.98 11.57 -20.72
N GLU A 107 7.15 10.30 -21.07
CA GLU A 107 7.00 9.20 -20.12
C GLU A 107 8.21 9.10 -19.19
N VAL A 108 7.95 8.97 -17.91
CA VAL A 108 8.95 8.82 -16.86
C VAL A 108 8.64 7.59 -16.02
N GLN A 109 9.70 6.91 -15.61
CA GLN A 109 9.61 5.80 -14.67
C GLN A 109 9.84 6.28 -13.24
N ARG A 110 9.38 5.51 -12.27
CA ARG A 110 9.73 5.66 -10.87
C ARG A 110 11.25 5.73 -10.71
N GLY A 111 11.72 6.70 -9.95
CA GLY A 111 13.15 6.99 -9.76
C GLY A 111 13.75 7.92 -10.81
N THR A 112 13.01 8.32 -11.85
CA THR A 112 13.50 9.31 -12.82
C THR A 112 13.70 10.67 -12.14
N PRO A 113 14.87 11.32 -12.26
CA PRO A 113 15.07 12.68 -11.74
C PRO A 113 14.10 13.69 -12.35
N ILE A 114 13.47 14.47 -11.48
CA ILE A 114 12.51 15.54 -11.82
C ILE A 114 13.15 16.91 -11.69
N GLY A 115 14.02 17.08 -10.69
CA GLY A 115 14.68 18.35 -10.44
C GLY A 115 15.47 18.37 -9.16
N THR A 116 15.79 19.58 -8.68
CA THR A 116 16.55 19.81 -7.45
C THR A 116 15.64 20.46 -6.41
N GLY A 117 15.46 19.78 -5.28
CA GLY A 117 14.64 20.26 -4.16
C GLY A 117 15.24 21.46 -3.43
N THR A 118 14.38 22.18 -2.72
CA THR A 118 14.69 23.22 -1.74
C THR A 118 14.14 22.80 -0.37
N PRO A 119 14.55 23.42 0.75
CA PRO A 119 13.98 23.11 2.07
C PRO A 119 12.44 23.22 2.16
N ASP A 120 11.82 23.96 1.23
CA ASP A 120 10.37 24.13 1.13
C ASP A 120 9.74 23.30 0.00
N SER A 121 10.50 22.40 -0.62
CA SER A 121 9.97 21.46 -1.61
C SER A 121 8.95 20.52 -0.99
N TYR A 122 7.93 20.21 -1.79
CA TYR A 122 6.82 19.39 -1.35
C TYR A 122 6.38 18.42 -2.42
N VAL A 123 5.66 17.38 -1.99
CA VAL A 123 4.95 16.45 -2.86
C VAL A 123 3.49 16.37 -2.43
N THR A 124 2.59 16.50 -3.39
CA THR A 124 1.13 16.37 -3.21
C THR A 124 0.53 15.62 -4.41
N ALA A 125 -0.66 15.07 -4.26
CA ALA A 125 -1.42 14.52 -5.37
C ALA A 125 -2.60 15.44 -5.68
N ARG A 126 -3.00 15.53 -6.95
CA ARG A 126 -4.20 16.27 -7.35
C ARG A 126 -5.04 15.56 -8.40
N SER A 127 -6.32 15.89 -8.43
CA SER A 127 -7.27 15.45 -9.45
C SER A 127 -8.38 16.49 -9.64
N LYS A 128 -9.03 16.49 -10.81
CA LYS A 128 -10.19 17.36 -11.08
C LYS A 128 -11.42 16.98 -10.24
N THR A 129 -11.48 15.74 -9.76
CA THR A 129 -12.61 15.20 -8.98
C THR A 129 -12.13 14.61 -7.66
N LEU A 130 -13.06 14.40 -6.72
CA LEU A 130 -12.80 13.65 -5.50
C LEU A 130 -12.67 12.16 -5.83
N LEU A 131 -11.44 11.70 -6.07
CA LEU A 131 -11.19 10.30 -6.39
C LEU A 131 -11.36 9.42 -5.14
N PRO A 132 -12.22 8.38 -5.17
CA PRO A 132 -12.48 7.52 -4.01
C PRO A 132 -11.24 6.92 -3.36
N PHE A 133 -10.27 6.46 -4.16
CA PHE A 133 -9.06 5.85 -3.61
C PHE A 133 -8.18 6.85 -2.86
N MET A 134 -8.08 8.09 -3.33
CA MET A 134 -7.33 9.12 -2.63
C MET A 134 -8.04 9.51 -1.35
N VAL A 135 -9.37 9.67 -1.39
CA VAL A 135 -10.17 9.93 -0.19
C VAL A 135 -10.00 8.81 0.83
N ARG A 136 -9.93 7.54 0.40
CA ARG A 136 -9.76 6.41 1.32
C ARG A 136 -8.39 6.40 2.00
N LEU A 137 -7.34 6.71 1.24
CA LEU A 137 -5.97 6.43 1.62
C LEU A 137 -5.26 7.65 2.21
N SER A 138 -5.71 8.86 1.91
CA SER A 138 -5.16 10.07 2.52
C SER A 138 -5.56 10.21 3.99
N GLU A 139 -4.60 10.51 4.86
CA GLU A 139 -4.88 10.79 6.27
C GLU A 139 -5.48 12.19 6.43
N ARG A 140 -4.97 13.15 5.67
CA ARG A 140 -5.46 14.54 5.68
C ARG A 140 -6.71 14.67 4.82
N GLN A 141 -7.59 15.59 5.23
CA GLN A 141 -8.75 15.95 4.40
C GLN A 141 -8.26 16.60 3.10
N PRO A 142 -8.88 16.28 1.96
CA PRO A 142 -8.54 16.93 0.70
C PRO A 142 -8.95 18.40 0.71
N VAL A 143 -8.20 19.21 -0.03
CA VAL A 143 -8.44 20.65 -0.16
C VAL A 143 -8.73 20.97 -1.62
N LYS A 144 -9.80 21.71 -1.87
CA LYS A 144 -10.10 22.22 -3.22
C LYS A 144 -9.41 23.57 -3.41
N GLN A 145 -8.62 23.69 -4.46
CA GLN A 145 -8.01 24.95 -4.88
C GLN A 145 -8.05 25.04 -6.40
N ASN A 146 -8.58 26.15 -6.92
CA ASN A 146 -8.87 26.32 -8.35
C ASN A 146 -9.71 25.13 -8.86
N ASP A 147 -9.32 24.54 -9.99
CA ASP A 147 -10.01 23.41 -10.64
C ASP A 147 -9.59 22.03 -10.11
N PHE A 148 -8.79 21.97 -9.05
CA PHE A 148 -8.25 20.72 -8.52
C PHE A 148 -8.58 20.48 -7.05
N TRP A 149 -8.79 19.20 -6.73
CA TRP A 149 -8.72 18.66 -5.39
C TRP A 149 -7.30 18.16 -5.14
N TYR A 150 -6.73 18.55 -4.01
CA TYR A 150 -5.40 18.17 -3.56
C TYR A 150 -5.50 17.16 -2.42
N PHE A 151 -4.57 16.21 -2.40
CA PHE A 151 -4.54 15.07 -1.49
C PHE A 151 -3.13 14.84 -0.98
N SER A 152 -3.04 14.41 0.27
CA SER A 152 -1.81 13.89 0.84
C SER A 152 -1.55 12.49 0.23
N PRO A 153 -0.40 12.24 -0.43
CA PRO A 153 -0.15 10.99 -1.13
C PRO A 153 0.30 9.86 -0.18
N ASP A 154 -0.45 9.64 0.91
CA ASP A 154 -0.11 8.70 1.99
C ASP A 154 0.06 7.25 1.51
N TRP A 155 -0.59 6.86 0.41
CA TRP A 155 -0.47 5.53 -0.19
C TRP A 155 0.92 5.19 -0.74
N MET A 156 1.80 6.19 -0.87
CA MET A 156 3.17 5.96 -1.31
C MET A 156 4.05 5.33 -0.21
N PHE A 157 3.63 5.42 1.06
CA PHE A 157 4.40 4.83 2.14
C PHE A 157 4.18 3.33 2.25
N SER A 158 5.27 2.57 2.22
CA SER A 158 5.25 1.11 2.32
C SER A 158 4.63 0.56 3.62
N HIS A 159 4.61 1.36 4.69
CA HIS A 159 4.00 0.99 5.96
C HIS A 159 2.49 1.21 5.99
N LYS A 160 1.91 1.94 5.02
CA LYS A 160 0.46 2.15 4.90
C LYS A 160 -0.15 1.03 4.08
N THR A 161 -1.28 0.52 4.56
CA THR A 161 -2.05 -0.46 3.81
C THR A 161 -2.80 0.23 2.68
N ASP A 162 -2.53 -0.23 1.46
CA ASP A 162 -3.33 0.15 0.31
C ASP A 162 -4.63 -0.66 0.26
N PHE A 163 -5.64 -0.25 1.02
CA PHE A 163 -6.90 -0.99 1.19
C PHE A 163 -7.62 -1.30 -0.15
N LEU A 164 -7.62 -0.35 -1.10
CA LEU A 164 -8.33 -0.54 -2.37
C LEU A 164 -7.53 -1.34 -3.41
N SER A 165 -6.36 -1.87 -3.05
CA SER A 165 -5.62 -2.85 -3.88
C SER A 165 -6.09 -4.29 -3.65
N PHE A 166 -6.94 -4.54 -2.64
CA PHE A 166 -7.44 -5.87 -2.32
C PHE A 166 -8.79 -6.10 -3.00
N ARG A 167 -8.88 -7.17 -3.77
CA ARG A 167 -10.08 -7.53 -4.52
C ARG A 167 -11.20 -7.95 -3.57
N PRO A 168 -12.36 -7.28 -3.56
CA PRO A 168 -13.46 -7.70 -2.72
C PRO A 168 -14.03 -9.02 -3.21
N VAL A 169 -14.20 -9.97 -2.29
CA VAL A 169 -14.86 -11.25 -2.58
C VAL A 169 -16.25 -11.28 -1.95
N PRO A 170 -17.31 -11.59 -2.72
CA PRO A 170 -18.66 -11.70 -2.16
C PRO A 170 -18.81 -12.82 -1.13
N SER A 171 -18.04 -13.90 -1.32
CA SER A 171 -17.98 -15.04 -0.40
C SER A 171 -16.52 -15.42 -0.19
N PHE A 172 -16.11 -15.43 1.08
CA PHE A 172 -14.78 -15.89 1.47
C PHE A 172 -14.61 -17.39 1.20
N GLU A 173 -15.65 -18.19 1.44
CA GLU A 173 -15.62 -19.63 1.19
C GLU A 173 -15.43 -19.94 -0.30
N GLU A 174 -16.15 -19.24 -1.18
CA GLU A 174 -16.00 -19.44 -2.63
C GLU A 174 -14.64 -18.99 -3.13
N ALA A 175 -14.07 -17.92 -2.57
CA ALA A 175 -12.70 -17.51 -2.90
C ALA A 175 -11.67 -18.58 -2.53
N LEU A 176 -11.85 -19.26 -1.39
CA LEU A 176 -10.97 -20.36 -0.98
C LEU A 176 -11.19 -21.64 -1.81
N LYS A 177 -12.44 -21.93 -2.22
CA LYS A 177 -12.74 -23.04 -3.15
C LYS A 177 -12.08 -22.81 -4.50
N ASP A 178 -12.18 -21.60 -5.05
CA ASP A 178 -11.52 -21.21 -6.30
C ASP A 178 -10.00 -21.37 -6.19
N PHE A 179 -9.40 -20.82 -5.12
CA PHE A 179 -7.97 -20.97 -4.84
C PHE A 179 -7.53 -22.44 -4.80
N TYR A 180 -8.26 -23.27 -4.04
CA TYR A 180 -7.95 -24.70 -3.92
C TYR A 180 -8.12 -25.43 -5.26
N HIS A 181 -9.17 -25.11 -6.02
CA HIS A 181 -9.44 -25.72 -7.30
C HIS A 181 -8.37 -25.38 -8.34
N ARG A 182 -7.92 -24.11 -8.41
CA ARG A 182 -6.82 -23.71 -9.30
C ARG A 182 -5.55 -24.51 -9.03
N TRP A 183 -5.17 -24.63 -7.76
CA TRP A 183 -4.06 -25.47 -7.35
C TRP A 183 -4.24 -26.95 -7.78
N GLU A 184 -5.43 -27.54 -7.58
CA GLU A 184 -5.66 -28.94 -8.00
C GLU A 184 -5.53 -29.15 -9.51
N VAL A 185 -6.00 -28.19 -10.30
CA VAL A 185 -5.92 -28.23 -11.76
C VAL A 185 -4.47 -28.13 -12.25
N GLU A 186 -3.62 -27.41 -11.54
CA GLU A 186 -2.17 -27.32 -11.83
C GLU A 186 -1.41 -28.63 -11.55
N LYS A 187 -2.05 -29.61 -10.88
CA LYS A 187 -1.52 -30.96 -10.60
C LYS A 187 -0.19 -30.96 -9.85
N GLU A 188 0.03 -29.99 -8.98
CA GLU A 188 1.20 -29.94 -8.12
C GLU A 188 1.20 -31.11 -7.11
N GLU A 189 2.39 -31.54 -6.68
CA GLU A 189 2.52 -32.71 -5.79
C GLU A 189 1.90 -32.42 -4.41
N LYS A 190 1.01 -33.30 -3.94
CA LYS A 190 0.37 -33.18 -2.62
C LYS A 190 1.31 -33.62 -1.48
N LYS A 191 2.50 -33.04 -1.37
CA LYS A 191 3.53 -33.40 -0.38
C LYS A 191 4.10 -32.17 0.33
N GLY A 192 4.22 -32.23 1.65
CA GLY A 192 4.71 -31.09 2.44
C GLY A 192 3.73 -29.91 2.37
N PHE A 193 4.15 -28.84 1.71
CA PHE A 193 3.34 -27.65 1.46
C PHE A 193 3.64 -27.11 0.07
N THR A 194 2.68 -26.36 -0.48
CA THR A 194 2.78 -25.78 -1.81
C THR A 194 2.39 -24.32 -1.78
N ILE A 195 3.30 -23.46 -2.24
CA ILE A 195 3.09 -22.02 -2.34
C ILE A 195 2.46 -21.73 -3.71
N HIS A 196 1.18 -21.37 -3.71
CA HIS A 196 0.37 -21.08 -4.88
C HIS A 196 -0.26 -19.69 -4.68
N HIS A 197 0.10 -18.71 -5.52
CA HIS A 197 -0.37 -17.34 -5.38
C HIS A 197 -0.41 -16.59 -6.70
N HIS A 198 -1.56 -16.03 -7.02
CA HIS A 198 -1.78 -15.12 -8.13
C HIS A 198 -2.13 -13.74 -7.56
N PRO A 199 -1.25 -12.73 -7.68
CA PRO A 199 -1.45 -11.41 -7.06
C PRO A 199 -2.79 -10.76 -7.37
N ASP A 200 -3.31 -10.95 -8.59
CA ASP A 200 -4.58 -10.36 -9.03
C ASP A 200 -5.82 -11.09 -8.47
N LEU A 201 -5.68 -12.35 -8.09
CA LEU A 201 -6.77 -13.20 -7.63
C LEU A 201 -6.77 -13.38 -6.11
N ASP A 202 -5.60 -13.52 -5.51
CA ASP A 202 -5.44 -14.03 -4.15
C ASP A 202 -5.19 -12.94 -3.12
N ARG A 203 -4.97 -11.71 -3.57
CA ARG A 203 -4.98 -10.51 -2.73
C ARG A 203 -6.40 -9.99 -2.57
N ILE A 204 -7.06 -10.43 -1.50
CA ILE A 204 -8.51 -10.27 -1.33
C ILE A 204 -8.90 -9.47 -0.09
N ARG A 205 -10.07 -8.82 -0.20
CA ARG A 205 -10.82 -8.25 0.92
C ARG A 205 -12.04 -9.13 1.16
N PHE A 206 -12.18 -9.68 2.37
CA PHE A 206 -13.32 -10.51 2.74
C PHE A 206 -13.89 -10.13 4.10
N SER A 207 -15.16 -10.45 4.32
CA SER A 207 -15.80 -10.28 5.63
C SER A 207 -15.78 -11.58 6.42
N VAL A 208 -15.45 -11.51 7.71
CA VAL A 208 -15.47 -12.66 8.63
C VAL A 208 -16.01 -12.23 10.00
N LYS A 209 -16.47 -13.20 10.79
CA LYS A 209 -16.82 -13.02 12.20
C LYS A 209 -15.93 -13.91 13.04
N LEU A 210 -15.03 -13.34 13.82
CA LEU A 210 -14.12 -14.14 14.63
C LEU A 210 -14.82 -14.62 15.90
N ASN A 211 -14.64 -15.90 16.20
CA ASN A 211 -15.19 -16.53 17.40
C ASN A 211 -14.28 -16.38 18.61
N GLN A 212 -13.00 -16.09 18.36
CA GLN A 212 -11.95 -15.91 19.35
C GLN A 212 -10.92 -14.91 18.79
N TYR A 213 -10.23 -14.20 19.69
CA TYR A 213 -9.09 -13.37 19.29
C TYR A 213 -7.91 -14.25 18.81
N PRO A 214 -6.99 -13.69 18.00
CA PRO A 214 -5.79 -14.40 17.57
C PRO A 214 -5.03 -14.96 18.77
N LYS A 215 -4.60 -16.21 18.64
CA LYS A 215 -3.75 -16.90 19.62
C LYS A 215 -2.31 -16.89 19.12
N THR A 216 -1.35 -17.01 20.04
CA THR A 216 0.06 -17.14 19.65
C THR A 216 0.23 -18.30 18.70
N LEU A 217 0.91 -18.04 17.59
CA LEU A 217 1.21 -19.03 16.58
C LEU A 217 2.03 -20.18 17.20
N THR A 218 1.63 -21.41 16.90
CA THR A 218 2.53 -22.55 17.04
C THR A 218 3.18 -22.77 15.69
N GLU A 219 4.48 -22.48 15.58
CA GLU A 219 5.20 -22.36 14.30
C GLU A 219 4.87 -23.47 13.29
N THR A 220 4.69 -23.05 12.04
CA THR A 220 4.50 -23.96 10.91
C THR A 220 5.58 -23.67 9.88
N PHE A 221 6.39 -24.67 9.56
CA PHE A 221 7.47 -24.60 8.56
C PHE A 221 6.98 -23.99 7.22
N SER A 222 5.77 -24.34 6.78
CA SER A 222 5.11 -23.78 5.60
C SER A 222 4.94 -22.26 5.64
N LEU A 223 4.61 -21.69 6.80
CA LEU A 223 4.50 -20.24 6.97
C LEU A 223 5.87 -19.57 6.84
N THR A 224 6.89 -20.09 7.53
CA THR A 224 8.26 -19.53 7.47
C THR A 224 8.78 -19.44 6.03
N PHE A 225 8.54 -20.48 5.21
CA PHE A 225 8.90 -20.46 3.79
C PHE A 225 8.08 -19.44 2.99
N THR A 226 6.78 -19.38 3.24
CA THR A 226 5.88 -18.39 2.63
C THR A 226 6.37 -16.97 2.92
N GLU A 227 6.74 -16.69 4.18
CA GLU A 227 7.21 -15.39 4.60
C GLU A 227 8.50 -14.99 3.90
N LYS A 228 9.47 -15.91 3.87
CA LYS A 228 10.76 -15.69 3.21
C LYS A 228 10.58 -15.39 1.72
N GLN A 229 9.69 -16.11 1.04
CA GLN A 229 9.45 -15.96 -0.39
C GLN A 229 8.79 -14.62 -0.74
N PHE A 230 7.75 -14.19 0.01
CA PHE A 230 6.99 -12.98 -0.35
C PHE A 230 7.43 -11.71 0.36
N TYR A 231 8.08 -11.82 1.52
CA TYR A 231 8.46 -10.68 2.35
C TYR A 231 9.97 -10.57 2.60
N GLY A 232 10.76 -11.55 2.18
CA GLY A 232 12.21 -11.58 2.38
C GLY A 232 12.63 -11.65 3.86
N LYS A 233 11.70 -12.03 4.75
CA LYS A 233 11.87 -12.10 6.21
C LYS A 233 11.14 -13.31 6.75
N GLU A 234 11.60 -13.83 7.88
CA GLU A 234 10.95 -14.93 8.62
C GLU A 234 10.33 -14.34 9.91
N ASN A 235 9.31 -14.98 10.47
CA ASN A 235 8.68 -14.61 11.75
C ASN A 235 8.02 -13.22 11.72
N LEU A 236 7.44 -12.86 10.58
CA LEU A 236 6.65 -11.64 10.41
C LEU A 236 5.26 -11.80 11.04
N PHE A 237 4.67 -13.00 10.94
CA PHE A 237 3.39 -13.35 11.52
C PHE A 237 3.59 -14.25 12.74
N VAL A 238 2.97 -13.85 13.86
CA VAL A 238 3.22 -14.46 15.17
C VAL A 238 1.93 -14.84 15.91
N PHE A 239 0.77 -14.57 15.30
CA PHE A 239 -0.53 -14.98 15.80
C PHE A 239 -1.37 -15.65 14.71
N GLU A 240 -2.30 -16.52 15.12
CA GLU A 240 -3.19 -17.23 14.22
C GLU A 240 -4.66 -17.19 14.70
N ASN A 241 -5.57 -17.18 13.72
CA ASN A 241 -6.95 -17.62 13.87
C ASN A 241 -7.19 -18.82 12.95
N LYS A 242 -7.32 -20.01 13.53
CA LYS A 242 -7.84 -21.18 12.82
C LYS A 242 -9.35 -21.07 12.72
N LEU A 243 -9.86 -21.24 11.52
CA LEU A 243 -11.28 -21.16 11.20
C LEU A 243 -11.83 -22.57 11.06
N ASP A 244 -11.89 -23.32 12.16
CA ASP A 244 -12.20 -24.75 12.17
C ASP A 244 -13.61 -25.07 11.65
N GLU A 245 -14.52 -24.10 11.71
CA GLU A 245 -15.86 -24.19 11.15
C GLU A 245 -15.89 -24.15 9.61
N PHE A 246 -14.81 -23.73 8.96
CA PHE A 246 -14.66 -23.71 7.50
C PHE A 246 -13.69 -24.81 7.06
N LYS A 247 -14.13 -25.66 6.13
CA LYS A 247 -13.30 -26.72 5.55
C LYS A 247 -13.45 -26.70 4.03
N ILE A 248 -12.32 -26.56 3.33
CA ILE A 248 -12.26 -26.64 1.87
C ILE A 248 -11.56 -27.93 1.50
N SER A 249 -12.32 -28.91 0.99
CA SER A 249 -11.78 -30.23 0.63
C SER A 249 -10.96 -30.89 1.77
N GLY A 250 -11.38 -30.68 3.02
CA GLY A 250 -10.71 -31.17 4.23
C GLY A 250 -9.61 -30.26 4.80
N TYR A 251 -9.27 -29.15 4.15
CA TYR A 251 -8.27 -28.19 4.61
C TYR A 251 -8.89 -27.05 5.44
N THR A 252 -8.29 -26.71 6.58
CA THR A 252 -8.71 -25.58 7.43
C THR A 252 -8.06 -24.28 6.98
N PRO A 253 -8.83 -23.21 6.70
CA PRO A 253 -8.28 -21.88 6.51
C PRO A 253 -7.72 -21.31 7.82
N VAL A 254 -6.53 -20.70 7.75
CA VAL A 254 -5.87 -20.08 8.90
C VAL A 254 -5.45 -18.66 8.54
N ILE A 255 -5.92 -17.69 9.32
CA ILE A 255 -5.53 -16.29 9.18
C ILE A 255 -4.34 -16.02 10.11
N TYR A 256 -3.22 -15.61 9.55
CA TYR A 256 -2.01 -15.22 10.26
C TYR A 256 -1.92 -13.70 10.41
N TRP A 257 -1.53 -13.25 11.60
CA TRP A 257 -1.45 -11.84 11.96
C TRP A 257 -0.04 -11.45 12.42
N GLN A 258 0.39 -10.25 12.03
CA GLN A 258 1.67 -9.68 12.43
C GLN A 258 1.65 -9.20 13.88
N SER A 259 2.82 -9.06 14.48
CA SER A 259 2.94 -8.48 15.82
C SER A 259 2.35 -7.07 15.88
N GLY A 260 1.62 -6.75 16.95
CA GLY A 260 0.95 -5.46 17.14
C GLY A 260 -0.47 -5.39 16.56
N PHE A 261 -0.75 -6.11 15.46
CA PHE A 261 -2.12 -6.17 14.93
C PHE A 261 -3.07 -6.94 15.83
N ASP A 262 -2.60 -7.93 16.58
CA ASP A 262 -3.43 -8.66 17.54
C ASP A 262 -3.93 -7.74 18.66
N LYS A 263 -3.07 -6.82 19.14
CA LYS A 263 -3.41 -5.82 20.14
C LYS A 263 -4.45 -4.85 19.58
N HIS A 264 -4.20 -4.26 18.42
CA HIS A 264 -5.15 -3.35 17.77
C HIS A 264 -6.49 -4.03 17.49
N LEU A 265 -6.48 -5.27 17.02
CA LEU A 265 -7.70 -6.05 16.82
C LEU A 265 -8.46 -6.26 18.13
N LYS A 266 -7.78 -6.62 19.23
CA LYS A 266 -8.42 -6.77 20.56
C LYS A 266 -8.98 -5.46 21.12
N GLU A 267 -8.36 -4.33 20.81
CA GLU A 267 -8.78 -3.01 21.27
C GLU A 267 -10.01 -2.49 20.50
N GLU A 268 -10.07 -2.73 19.19
CA GLU A 268 -11.09 -2.13 18.32
C GLU A 268 -12.24 -3.07 17.94
N TYR A 269 -11.95 -4.37 17.78
CA TYR A 269 -12.92 -5.33 17.27
C TYR A 269 -13.62 -6.10 18.39
N ILE A 270 -14.95 -6.11 18.34
CA ILE A 270 -15.80 -6.93 19.22
C ILE A 270 -16.04 -8.27 18.52
N LEU A 271 -15.71 -9.38 19.18
CA LEU A 271 -15.94 -10.74 18.67
C LEU A 271 -17.38 -10.92 18.13
N LYS A 272 -17.51 -11.76 17.10
CA LYS A 272 -18.76 -12.04 16.37
C LYS A 272 -19.34 -10.87 15.55
N ASN A 273 -18.80 -9.65 15.66
CA ASN A 273 -19.15 -8.58 14.72
C ASN A 273 -18.50 -8.83 13.35
N THR A 274 -19.00 -8.17 12.31
CA THR A 274 -18.37 -8.24 10.99
C THR A 274 -17.02 -7.52 11.00
N LEU A 275 -15.97 -8.23 10.60
CA LEU A 275 -14.63 -7.71 10.38
C LEU A 275 -14.31 -7.80 8.89
N TYR A 276 -13.81 -6.71 8.30
CA TYR A 276 -13.31 -6.73 6.92
C TYR A 276 -11.81 -6.93 6.96
N VAL A 277 -11.33 -8.05 6.45
CA VAL A 277 -9.91 -8.43 6.47
C VAL A 277 -9.32 -8.25 5.08
N TYR A 278 -8.14 -7.64 5.03
CA TYR A 278 -7.36 -7.42 3.82
C TYR A 278 -6.16 -8.36 3.89
N ALA A 279 -6.13 -9.38 3.04
CA ALA A 279 -5.15 -10.44 3.14
C ALA A 279 -4.74 -10.99 1.77
N SER A 280 -3.69 -11.79 1.78
CA SER A 280 -3.31 -12.63 0.65
C SER A 280 -3.42 -14.11 1.02
N ILE A 281 -3.98 -14.91 0.12
CA ILE A 281 -3.94 -16.38 0.20
C ILE A 281 -2.67 -16.84 -0.52
N TYR A 282 -1.85 -17.67 0.11
CA TYR A 282 -0.52 -18.01 -0.43
C TYR A 282 -0.21 -19.50 -0.53
N THR A 283 -0.66 -20.30 0.43
CA THR A 283 -0.02 -21.62 0.62
C THR A 283 -1.05 -22.64 1.06
N ILE A 284 -0.93 -23.86 0.51
CA ILE A 284 -1.64 -25.04 0.98
C ILE A 284 -0.64 -25.92 1.71
N ASP A 285 -0.85 -26.14 3.01
CA ASP A 285 -0.08 -27.08 3.81
C ASP A 285 -0.78 -28.46 3.77
N HIS A 286 -0.18 -29.42 3.09
CA HIS A 286 -0.76 -30.75 2.88
C HIS A 286 -0.60 -31.67 4.07
N GLU A 287 0.47 -31.49 4.86
CA GLU A 287 0.73 -32.27 6.06
C GLU A 287 -0.22 -31.87 7.18
N LYS A 288 -0.37 -30.56 7.43
CA LYS A 288 -1.25 -30.03 8.49
C LYS A 288 -2.69 -29.81 8.00
N LYS A 289 -2.95 -29.98 6.71
CA LYS A 289 -4.24 -29.73 6.05
C LYS A 289 -4.73 -28.30 6.30
N LEU A 290 -3.89 -27.31 5.98
CA LEU A 290 -4.19 -25.88 6.17
C LEU A 290 -4.17 -25.12 4.84
N ILE A 291 -4.95 -24.03 4.78
CA ILE A 291 -4.81 -22.98 3.75
C ILE A 291 -4.34 -21.71 4.48
N LEU A 292 -3.15 -21.23 4.14
CA LEU A 292 -2.51 -20.12 4.82
C LEU A 292 -2.93 -18.79 4.20
N ILE A 293 -3.44 -17.90 5.04
CA ILE A 293 -3.91 -16.57 4.69
C ILE A 293 -3.15 -15.55 5.54
N CYS A 294 -2.39 -14.68 4.91
CA CYS A 294 -1.57 -13.70 5.61
C CYS A 294 -2.31 -12.35 5.63
N ALA A 295 -2.83 -11.95 6.78
CA ALA A 295 -3.56 -10.70 6.93
C ALA A 295 -2.60 -9.51 6.91
N ARG A 296 -2.86 -8.54 6.03
CA ARG A 296 -2.14 -7.27 5.99
C ARG A 296 -2.74 -6.25 6.94
N ASP A 297 -4.06 -6.19 7.00
CA ASP A 297 -4.80 -5.20 7.79
C ASP A 297 -6.27 -5.60 7.97
N PHE A 298 -7.03 -4.82 8.75
CA PHE A 298 -8.47 -4.98 8.91
C PHE A 298 -9.20 -3.64 8.98
N ALA A 299 -10.52 -3.67 8.80
CA ALA A 299 -11.40 -2.54 9.02
C ALA A 299 -12.72 -2.98 9.66
N LEU A 300 -13.32 -2.10 10.46
CA LEU A 300 -14.64 -2.31 11.09
C LEU A 300 -15.81 -1.90 10.19
N SER A 301 -15.53 -1.37 8.99
CA SER A 301 -16.51 -0.93 8.02
C SER A 301 -15.98 -1.17 6.60
N PRO A 302 -16.86 -1.43 5.63
CA PRO A 302 -16.44 -1.58 4.24
C PRO A 302 -15.93 -0.25 3.69
N ASP A 303 -14.98 -0.29 2.77
CA ASP A 303 -14.34 0.93 2.22
C ASP A 303 -15.36 1.87 1.59
N GLU A 304 -16.39 1.33 0.94
CA GLU A 304 -17.48 2.08 0.31
C GLU A 304 -18.17 3.01 1.30
N LYS A 305 -18.44 2.52 2.52
CA LYS A 305 -19.04 3.32 3.59
C LYS A 305 -18.05 4.38 4.09
N VAL A 306 -16.80 3.99 4.34
CA VAL A 306 -15.75 4.90 4.84
C VAL A 306 -15.54 6.06 3.86
N ILE A 307 -15.44 5.76 2.57
CA ILE A 307 -15.29 6.74 1.50
C ILE A 307 -16.53 7.64 1.42
N GLY A 308 -17.73 7.05 1.38
CA GLY A 308 -18.98 7.78 1.31
C GLY A 308 -19.14 8.76 2.47
N ASP A 309 -18.88 8.32 3.70
CA ASP A 309 -18.92 9.16 4.90
C ASP A 309 -17.92 10.33 4.82
N ARG A 310 -16.70 10.08 4.34
CA ARG A 310 -15.68 11.13 4.15
C ARG A 310 -16.06 12.13 3.06
N ILE A 311 -16.51 11.67 1.89
CA ILE A 311 -16.96 12.57 0.81
C ILE A 311 -18.14 13.42 1.30
N ASN A 312 -19.12 12.81 1.96
CA ASN A 312 -20.27 13.55 2.50
C ASN A 312 -19.86 14.60 3.53
N SER A 313 -18.85 14.32 4.37
CA SER A 313 -18.32 15.30 5.32
C SER A 313 -17.68 16.52 4.67
N LEU A 314 -17.13 16.38 3.46
CA LEU A 314 -16.50 17.46 2.70
C LEU A 314 -17.50 18.33 1.95
N LEU A 315 -18.67 17.78 1.63
CA LEU A 315 -19.70 18.47 0.85
C LEU A 315 -20.73 19.21 1.72
N LYS A 316 -20.70 19.02 3.04
CA LYS A 316 -21.56 19.78 3.96
C LYS A 316 -21.05 21.23 4.07
N PRO A 317 -21.93 22.25 4.02
CA PRO A 317 -21.53 23.61 4.35
C PRO A 317 -20.98 23.62 5.78
N GLN A 318 -19.81 24.24 5.98
CA GLN A 318 -19.26 24.51 7.31
C GLN A 318 -20.04 25.63 8.00
#